data_AF-A0A3M3B2R5-F1
#
_entry.id   AF-A0A3M3B2R5-F1
#
_cell.length_a   1.000
_cell.length_b   1.000
_cell.length_c   1.000
_cell.angle_alpha   90.00
_cell.angle_beta   90.00
_cell.angle_gamma   90.00
#
_symmetry.space_group_name_H-M   'P 1'
#
loop_
_entity.id
_entity.type
_entity.pdbx_description
1 polymer ?
#
loop_
_entity_poly.entity_id
_entity_poly.type
_entity_poly.pdbx_seq_one_letter_code
_entity_poly.pdbx_strand_id
1 'polypeptide(L)'
;GQNRPWDHKPIIRRTIGGIWHKQGKYDYFYDIWSNVHYGYVGMAGGLSESVLLDGAGAEQIISDAGRKVDEVFTKPKAQWELPGPNRSGDVDGLRAWDDAPDRISISIGVKLYQQHPNGGITAKMIMDEVLAVPPQAWGKGVQIHACS
;
A
#
# COMPACT_ATOMS: atom_id res chain seq x y z
N GLY A 1 -12.42 0.27 3.91
CA GLY A 1 -13.36 1.41 3.75
C GLY A 1 -12.72 2.75 4.10
N GLN A 2 -12.63 3.65 3.11
CA GLN A 2 -12.00 4.98 3.16
C GLN A 2 -12.71 5.97 4.09
N ASN A 3 -11.99 6.98 4.60
CA ASN A 3 -12.47 8.07 5.47
C ASN A 3 -13.05 7.65 6.83
N ARG A 4 -12.52 6.58 7.41
CA ARG A 4 -12.94 6.07 8.73
C ARG A 4 -11.87 6.37 9.79
N PRO A 5 -12.16 6.26 11.10
CA PRO A 5 -11.16 6.54 12.15
C PRO A 5 -9.88 5.71 12.04
N TRP A 6 -9.97 4.54 11.42
CA TRP A 6 -8.86 3.62 11.12
C TRP A 6 -8.18 3.92 9.76
N ASP A 7 -8.71 4.84 8.95
CA ASP A 7 -8.08 5.35 7.74
C ASP A 7 -7.09 6.46 8.12
N HIS A 8 -5.85 6.06 8.40
CA HIS A 8 -4.81 6.97 8.82
C HIS A 8 -4.13 7.71 7.66
N LYS A 9 -4.53 7.47 6.41
CA LYS A 9 -3.97 8.14 5.23
C LYS A 9 -3.98 9.68 5.33
N PRO A 10 -5.06 10.34 5.82
CA PRO A 10 -5.07 11.79 6.00
C PRO A 10 -4.11 12.28 7.09
N ILE A 11 -3.87 11.48 8.13
CA ILE A 11 -2.93 11.83 9.21
C ILE A 11 -1.50 11.73 8.68
N ILE A 12 -1.16 10.61 8.03
CA ILE A 12 0.17 10.37 7.45
C ILE A 12 0.51 11.47 6.44
N ARG A 13 -0.41 11.79 5.53
CA ARG A 13 -0.22 12.84 4.52
C ARG A 13 0.09 14.20 5.14
N ARG A 14 -0.57 14.55 6.26
CA ARG A 14 -0.28 15.78 7.00
C ARG A 14 1.08 15.75 7.68
N THR A 15 1.44 14.62 8.29
CA THR A 15 2.72 14.46 9.01
C THR A 15 3.92 14.54 8.07
N ILE A 16 3.84 13.95 6.87
CA ILE A 16 4.94 13.99 5.90
C ILE A 16 4.95 15.27 5.03
N GLY A 17 3.89 16.09 5.10
CA GLY A 17 3.77 17.33 4.32
C GLY A 17 3.52 17.12 2.82
N GLY A 18 3.06 15.94 2.40
CA GLY A 18 2.95 15.58 0.99
C GLY A 18 2.46 14.15 0.79
N ILE A 19 2.63 13.60 -0.41
CA ILE A 19 2.36 12.19 -0.73
C ILE A 19 3.64 11.36 -0.83
N TRP A 20 4.79 12.01 -0.70
CA TRP A 20 6.12 11.45 -0.82
C TRP A 20 6.91 11.76 0.45
N HIS A 21 7.54 10.72 1.03
CA HIS A 21 8.38 10.83 2.21
C HIS A 21 9.84 10.57 1.81
N LYS A 22 10.69 11.60 1.91
CA LYS A 22 12.10 11.52 1.53
C LYS A 22 12.92 10.70 2.53
N GLN A 23 13.63 9.70 2.05
CA GLN A 23 14.60 8.91 2.81
C GLN A 23 15.85 8.62 1.98
N GLY A 24 16.97 9.23 2.38
CA GLY A 24 18.21 9.16 1.62
C GLY A 24 18.05 9.76 0.22
N LYS A 25 18.33 8.94 -0.82
CA LYS A 25 18.26 9.29 -2.25
C LYS A 25 16.88 9.08 -2.87
N TYR A 26 15.93 8.53 -2.13
CA TYR A 26 14.63 8.11 -2.64
C TYR A 26 13.49 8.80 -1.90
N ASP A 27 12.36 8.93 -2.58
CA ASP A 27 11.09 9.29 -2.00
C ASP A 27 10.16 8.07 -1.98
N TYR A 28 9.54 7.81 -0.85
CA TYR A 28 8.65 6.68 -0.60
C TYR A 28 7.21 7.15 -0.59
N PHE A 29 6.33 6.48 -1.32
CA PHE A 29 4.92 6.83 -1.39
C PHE A 29 4.28 6.61 -0.01
N TYR A 30 3.44 7.56 0.40
CA TYR A 30 2.89 7.57 1.75
C TYR A 30 2.07 6.33 2.11
N ASP A 31 1.52 5.64 1.08
CA ASP A 31 0.65 4.49 1.29
C ASP A 31 1.39 3.28 1.88
N ILE A 32 2.71 3.23 1.69
CA ILE A 32 3.59 2.22 2.31
C ILE A 32 3.37 2.19 3.82
N TRP A 33 3.33 3.36 4.47
CA TRP A 33 3.18 3.45 5.93
C TRP A 33 1.79 3.01 6.39
N SER A 34 0.74 3.34 5.65
CA SER A 34 -0.62 2.87 5.96
C SER A 34 -0.76 1.36 5.78
N ASN A 35 -0.15 0.79 4.76
CA ASN A 35 -0.23 -0.65 4.50
C ASN A 35 0.61 -1.48 5.48
N VAL A 36 1.77 -0.96 5.94
CA VAL A 36 2.48 -1.52 7.10
C VAL A 36 1.60 -1.51 8.35
N HIS A 37 0.92 -0.39 8.62
CA HIS A 37 0.03 -0.30 9.77
C HIS A 37 -1.17 -1.24 9.65
N TYR A 38 -1.78 -1.35 8.47
CA TYR A 38 -2.88 -2.26 8.19
C TYR A 38 -2.48 -3.72 8.44
N GLY A 39 -1.31 -4.14 7.95
CA GLY A 39 -0.76 -5.46 8.21
C GLY A 39 -0.61 -5.73 9.72
N TYR A 40 0.01 -4.81 10.44
CA TYR A 40 0.27 -4.95 11.87
C TYR A 40 -1.02 -5.01 12.72
N VAL A 41 -1.91 -4.03 12.55
CA VAL A 41 -3.16 -3.94 13.33
C VAL A 41 -4.13 -5.04 12.94
N GLY A 42 -4.15 -5.43 11.66
CA GLY A 42 -4.94 -6.55 11.18
C GLY A 42 -4.61 -7.86 11.91
N MET A 43 -3.31 -8.15 12.05
CA MET A 43 -2.85 -9.30 12.82
C MET A 43 -3.18 -9.17 14.32
N ALA A 44 -3.01 -7.98 14.90
CA ALA A 44 -3.41 -7.71 16.29
C ALA A 44 -4.92 -7.88 16.53
N GLY A 45 -5.74 -7.64 15.50
CA GLY A 45 -7.18 -7.90 15.48
C GLY A 45 -7.56 -9.36 15.25
N GLY A 46 -6.59 -10.27 15.13
CA GLY A 46 -6.82 -11.71 14.95
C GLY A 46 -7.06 -12.15 13.50
N LEU A 47 -6.80 -11.29 12.51
CA LEU A 47 -6.86 -11.67 11.09
C LEU A 47 -5.58 -12.41 10.69
N SER A 48 -5.68 -13.28 9.68
CA SER A 48 -4.51 -13.91 9.06
C SER A 48 -3.91 -13.02 7.98
N GLU A 49 -2.62 -13.21 7.69
CA GLU A 49 -1.94 -12.54 6.58
C GLU A 49 -2.68 -12.73 5.24
N SER A 50 -3.17 -13.95 4.98
CA SER A 50 -3.96 -14.24 3.78
C SER A 50 -5.22 -13.37 3.66
N VAL A 51 -5.95 -13.18 4.77
CA VAL A 51 -7.16 -12.35 4.80
C VAL A 51 -6.82 -10.88 4.58
N LEU A 52 -5.69 -10.40 5.14
CA LEU A 52 -5.23 -9.02 4.95
C LEU A 52 -4.84 -8.76 3.50
N LEU A 53 -4.05 -9.65 2.90
CA LEU A 53 -3.62 -9.54 1.50
C LEU A 53 -4.81 -9.67 0.54
N ASP A 54 -5.73 -10.60 0.79
CA ASP A 54 -6.93 -10.75 -0.05
C ASP A 54 -7.90 -9.58 0.13
N GLY A 55 -7.97 -9.00 1.33
CA GLY A 55 -8.73 -7.78 1.60
C GLY A 55 -8.20 -6.57 0.82
N ALA A 56 -6.88 -6.37 0.81
CA ALA A 56 -6.25 -5.30 0.02
C ALA A 56 -6.49 -5.48 -1.49
N GLY A 57 -6.30 -6.70 -2.00
CA GLY A 57 -6.59 -7.01 -3.39
C GLY A 57 -8.05 -6.82 -3.78
N ALA A 58 -9.00 -7.12 -2.89
CA ALA A 58 -10.42 -6.84 -3.12
C ALA A 58 -10.72 -5.33 -3.25
N GLU A 59 -10.14 -4.51 -2.36
CA GLU A 59 -10.28 -3.05 -2.41
C GLU A 59 -9.65 -2.47 -3.69
N GLN A 60 -8.52 -3.01 -4.15
CA GLN A 60 -7.88 -2.60 -5.39
C GLN A 60 -8.77 -2.88 -6.61
N ILE A 61 -9.42 -4.05 -6.67
CA ILE A 61 -10.41 -4.38 -7.73
C ILE A 61 -11.55 -3.35 -7.75
N ILE A 62 -12.11 -3.03 -6.58
CA ILE A 62 -13.24 -2.08 -6.46
C ILE A 62 -12.81 -0.69 -6.93
N SER A 63 -11.62 -0.23 -6.50
CA SER A 63 -11.06 1.06 -6.89
C SER A 63 -10.82 1.15 -8.40
N ASP A 64 -10.20 0.13 -9.00
CA ASP A 64 -9.90 0.11 -10.42
C ASP A 64 -11.16 0.03 -11.29
N ALA A 65 -12.15 -0.74 -10.85
CA ALA A 65 -13.45 -0.81 -11.51
C ALA A 65 -14.17 0.53 -11.46
N GLY A 66 -14.22 1.18 -10.28
CA GLY A 66 -14.85 2.48 -10.11
C GLY A 66 -14.20 3.56 -10.98
N ARG A 67 -12.87 3.64 -10.99
CA ARG A 67 -12.13 4.59 -11.85
C ARG A 67 -12.34 4.32 -13.34
N LYS A 68 -12.39 3.05 -13.74
CA LYS A 68 -12.66 2.69 -15.14
C LYS A 68 -14.08 3.07 -15.55
N VAL A 69 -15.05 2.81 -14.69
CA VAL A 69 -16.45 3.21 -14.91
C VAL A 69 -16.55 4.72 -15.08
N ASP A 70 -15.94 5.50 -14.19
CA ASP A 70 -15.91 6.96 -14.30
C ASP A 70 -15.28 7.44 -15.62
N GLU A 71 -14.16 6.85 -16.04
CA GLU A 71 -13.53 7.17 -17.33
C GLU A 71 -14.46 6.88 -18.52
N VAL A 72 -15.16 5.75 -18.51
CA VAL A 72 -16.10 5.35 -19.57
C VAL A 72 -17.26 6.35 -19.68
N PHE A 73 -17.71 6.90 -18.56
CA PHE A 73 -18.81 7.86 -18.53
C PHE A 73 -18.39 9.30 -18.82
N THR A 74 -17.17 9.69 -18.47
CA THR A 74 -16.71 11.09 -18.54
C THR A 74 -15.87 11.40 -19.78
N LYS A 75 -15.23 10.39 -20.40
CA LYS A 75 -14.31 10.58 -21.52
C LYS A 75 -14.74 9.84 -22.79
N PRO A 76 -14.53 10.43 -23.98
CA PRO A 76 -14.72 9.71 -25.24
C PRO A 76 -13.72 8.55 -25.36
N LYS A 77 -14.14 7.46 -26.00
CA LYS A 77 -13.38 6.19 -26.08
C LYS A 77 -11.94 6.32 -26.56
N ALA A 78 -11.66 7.28 -27.44
CA ALA A 78 -10.31 7.53 -27.97
C ALA A 78 -9.32 8.05 -26.91
N GLN A 79 -9.81 8.46 -25.73
CA GLN A 79 -9.03 9.02 -24.63
C GLN A 79 -9.02 8.11 -23.38
N TRP A 80 -9.40 6.84 -23.54
CA TRP A 80 -9.35 5.89 -22.44
C TRP A 80 -7.91 5.41 -22.21
N GLU A 81 -7.44 5.56 -20.98
CA GLU A 81 -6.07 5.28 -20.57
C GLU A 81 -6.01 4.26 -19.42
N LEU A 82 -7.09 4.15 -18.63
CA LEU A 82 -7.11 3.25 -17.48
C LEU A 82 -7.31 1.79 -17.93
N PRO A 83 -6.46 0.86 -17.50
CA PRO A 83 -6.54 -0.53 -17.92
C PRO A 83 -7.64 -1.33 -17.19
N GLY A 84 -8.30 -0.74 -16.18
CA GLY A 84 -9.25 -1.44 -15.29
C GLY A 84 -8.55 -2.41 -14.32
N PRO A 85 -9.31 -3.21 -13.55
CA PRO A 85 -8.72 -4.21 -12.67
C PRO A 85 -7.87 -5.19 -13.48
N ASN A 86 -6.64 -5.45 -13.04
CA ASN A 86 -5.74 -6.41 -13.69
C ASN A 86 -5.10 -7.34 -12.67
N ARG A 87 -5.06 -8.64 -12.99
CA ARG A 87 -4.55 -9.70 -12.12
C ARG A 87 -3.10 -10.04 -12.46
N SER A 88 -2.24 -10.14 -11.45
CA SER A 88 -0.89 -10.71 -11.55
C SER A 88 -0.98 -12.23 -11.73
N GLY A 89 -0.27 -12.78 -12.73
CA GLY A 89 -0.42 -14.18 -13.14
C GLY A 89 0.19 -15.22 -12.18
N ASP A 90 1.07 -14.80 -11.29
CA ASP A 90 1.91 -15.62 -10.41
C ASP A 90 1.42 -15.70 -8.96
N VAL A 91 0.27 -15.10 -8.66
CA VAL A 91 -0.26 -15.00 -7.29
C VAL A 91 -1.70 -15.52 -7.22
N ASP A 92 -1.98 -16.36 -6.22
CA ASP A 92 -3.33 -16.90 -5.97
C ASP A 92 -4.12 -16.02 -4.98
N GLY A 93 -5.45 -16.00 -5.14
CA GLY A 93 -6.38 -15.22 -4.31
C GLY A 93 -6.63 -13.80 -4.82
N LEU A 94 -7.38 -13.01 -4.04
CA LEU A 94 -7.72 -11.63 -4.40
C LEU A 94 -6.49 -10.72 -4.34
N ARG A 95 -5.48 -11.06 -3.53
CA ARG A 95 -4.19 -10.35 -3.46
C ARG A 95 -3.44 -10.26 -4.80
N ALA A 96 -3.77 -11.12 -5.76
CA ALA A 96 -3.21 -11.09 -7.11
C ALA A 96 -3.54 -9.78 -7.87
N TRP A 97 -4.59 -9.09 -7.43
CA TRP A 97 -5.06 -7.83 -8.00
C TRP A 97 -4.49 -6.60 -7.29
N ASP A 98 -3.75 -6.80 -6.20
CA ASP A 98 -3.05 -5.74 -5.48
C ASP A 98 -1.76 -5.33 -6.20
N ASP A 99 -1.19 -4.18 -5.85
CA ASP A 99 0.13 -3.82 -6.37
C ASP A 99 1.28 -4.40 -5.49
N ALA A 100 2.48 -4.47 -6.06
CA ALA A 100 3.64 -5.00 -5.33
C ALA A 100 3.99 -4.17 -4.06
N PRO A 101 4.00 -2.81 -4.09
CA PRO A 101 4.17 -1.99 -2.90
C PRO A 101 3.25 -2.36 -1.74
N ASP A 102 1.96 -2.56 -2.02
CA ASP A 102 0.95 -2.76 -0.99
C ASP A 102 1.11 -4.13 -0.34
N ARG A 103 1.30 -5.19 -1.14
CA ARG A 103 1.64 -6.52 -0.62
C ARG A 103 2.91 -6.53 0.23
N ILE A 104 3.99 -5.91 -0.25
CA ILE A 104 5.26 -5.83 0.48
C ILE A 104 5.05 -5.12 1.83
N SER A 105 4.36 -3.98 1.81
CA SER A 105 4.07 -3.18 3.00
C SER A 105 3.24 -3.96 4.02
N ILE A 106 2.18 -4.65 3.58
CA ILE A 106 1.35 -5.49 4.46
C ILE A 106 2.19 -6.60 5.09
N SER A 107 3.01 -7.31 4.31
CA SER A 107 3.88 -8.37 4.84
C SER A 107 4.94 -7.84 5.81
N ILE A 108 5.45 -6.62 5.65
CA ILE A 108 6.30 -5.96 6.67
C ILE A 108 5.50 -5.76 7.97
N GLY A 109 4.27 -5.27 7.90
CA GLY A 109 3.39 -5.12 9.07
C GLY A 109 3.13 -6.44 9.79
N VAL A 110 2.84 -7.49 9.04
CA VAL A 110 2.66 -8.86 9.56
C VAL A 110 3.92 -9.35 10.26
N LYS A 111 5.09 -9.20 9.62
CA LYS A 111 6.38 -9.58 10.21
C LYS A 111 6.63 -8.86 11.53
N LEU A 112 6.41 -7.55 11.57
CA LEU A 112 6.59 -6.75 12.79
C LEU A 112 5.66 -7.22 13.91
N TYR A 113 4.41 -7.58 13.61
CA TYR A 113 3.50 -8.14 14.62
C TYR A 113 3.97 -9.50 15.14
N GLN A 114 4.41 -10.40 14.25
CA GLN A 114 4.91 -11.72 14.66
C GLN A 114 6.12 -11.62 15.59
N GLN A 115 6.98 -10.62 15.38
CA GLN A 115 8.16 -10.36 16.22
C GLN A 115 7.81 -9.61 17.51
N HIS A 116 6.80 -8.74 17.47
CA HIS A 116 6.43 -7.84 18.57
C HIS A 116 4.91 -7.83 18.81
N PRO A 117 4.29 -8.96 19.19
CA PRO A 117 2.83 -9.08 19.25
C PRO A 117 2.19 -8.20 20.34
N ASN A 118 2.99 -7.79 21.33
CA ASN A 118 2.54 -6.98 22.47
C ASN A 118 2.79 -5.47 22.27
N GLY A 119 3.12 -5.02 21.05
CA GLY A 119 3.46 -3.62 20.79
C GLY A 119 4.95 -3.33 20.97
N GLY A 120 5.28 -2.05 21.17
CA GLY A 120 6.66 -1.57 21.27
C GLY A 120 7.35 -1.33 19.93
N ILE A 121 6.60 -1.36 18.81
CA ILE A 121 7.11 -0.98 17.50
C ILE A 121 7.51 0.50 17.50
N THR A 122 8.70 0.77 16.96
CA THR A 122 9.22 2.12 16.78
C THR A 122 9.25 2.49 15.30
N ALA A 123 9.27 3.79 15.01
CA ALA A 123 9.47 4.29 13.64
C ALA A 123 10.77 3.77 13.03
N LYS A 124 11.83 3.62 13.83
CA LYS A 124 13.11 3.06 13.36
C LYS A 124 12.97 1.62 12.88
N MET A 125 12.25 0.77 13.60
CA MET A 125 12.05 -0.63 13.19
C MET A 125 11.27 -0.73 11.88
N ILE A 126 10.22 0.09 11.72
CA ILE A 126 9.47 0.18 10.45
C ILE A 126 10.39 0.63 9.32
N MET A 127 11.18 1.67 9.56
CA MET A 127 12.11 2.19 8.56
C MET A 127 13.20 1.17 8.19
N ASP A 128 13.73 0.44 9.16
CA ASP A 128 14.76 -0.58 8.92
C ASP A 128 14.22 -1.69 8.00
N GLU A 129 12.99 -2.15 8.22
CA GLU A 129 12.33 -3.14 7.36
C GLU A 129 12.03 -2.61 5.95
N VAL A 130 11.52 -1.38 5.84
CA VAL A 130 11.22 -0.77 4.53
C VAL A 130 12.49 -0.52 3.71
N LEU A 131 13.57 -0.06 4.35
CA LEU A 131 14.83 0.21 3.67
C LEU A 131 15.63 -1.06 3.35
N ALA A 132 15.31 -2.21 3.97
CA ALA A 132 15.89 -3.50 3.61
C ALA A 132 15.36 -4.04 2.28
N VAL A 133 14.20 -3.57 1.82
CA VAL A 133 13.63 -3.96 0.52
C VAL A 133 14.32 -3.18 -0.63
N PRO A 134 14.82 -3.85 -1.68
CA PRO A 134 15.44 -3.17 -2.81
C PRO A 134 14.48 -2.18 -3.49
N PRO A 135 14.92 -0.95 -3.85
CA PRO A 135 14.10 0.06 -4.52
C PRO A 135 13.31 -0.44 -5.74
N GLN A 136 13.87 -1.39 -6.49
CA GLN A 136 13.25 -1.95 -7.69
C GLN A 136 12.01 -2.80 -7.36
N ALA A 137 11.98 -3.46 -6.20
CA ALA A 137 10.83 -4.25 -5.76
C ALA A 137 9.62 -3.38 -5.41
N TRP A 138 9.86 -2.13 -5.03
CA TRP A 138 8.82 -1.14 -4.76
C TRP A 138 8.14 -0.60 -6.02
N GLY A 139 8.63 -0.87 -7.23
CA GLY A 139 7.96 -0.41 -8.46
C GLY A 139 7.60 1.09 -8.43
N LYS A 140 6.30 1.41 -8.48
CA LYS A 140 5.78 2.80 -8.44
C LYS A 140 5.70 3.41 -7.02
N GLY A 141 5.92 2.61 -5.97
CA GLY A 141 5.90 3.06 -4.58
C GLY A 141 7.16 3.82 -4.16
N VAL A 142 8.21 3.84 -4.99
CA VAL A 142 9.46 4.57 -4.75
C VAL A 142 9.89 5.32 -6.01
N GLN A 143 10.41 6.53 -5.83
CA GLN A 143 11.04 7.32 -6.90
C GLN A 143 12.38 7.89 -6.45
N ILE A 144 13.26 8.21 -7.40
CA ILE A 144 14.50 8.93 -7.12
C ILE A 144 14.10 10.35 -6.70
N HIS A 145 14.67 10.82 -5.59
CA HIS A 145 14.43 12.17 -5.13
C HIS A 145 15.01 13.19 -6.11
N ALA A 146 14.17 14.08 -6.62
CA ALA A 146 14.58 15.22 -7.43
C ALA A 146 14.52 16.48 -6.55
N CYS A 147 15.67 17.08 -6.27
CA CYS A 147 15.70 18.41 -5.64
C CYS A 147 15.14 19.41 -6.65
N SER A 148 13.96 19.97 -6.37
CA SER A 148 13.40 21.12 -7.08
C SER A 148 13.90 22.42 -6.47
#